data_AF-A0A8G2BN05-F1
#
_entry.id   AF-A0A8G2BN05-F1
#
_cell.length_a   1.000
_cell.length_b   1.000
_cell.length_c   1.000
_cell.angle_alpha   90.00
_cell.angle_beta   90.00
_cell.angle_gamma   90.00
#
_symmetry.space_group_name_H-M   'P 1'
#
loop_
_entity.id
_entity.type
_entity.pdbx_description
1 polymer ?
#
loop_
_entity_poly.entity_id
_entity_poly.type
_entity_poly.pdbx_seq_one_letter_code
_entity_poly.pdbx_strand_id
1 'polypeptide(L)'
;MPDLRVLPVLIAAFLLVSSAVEAGNAWEQAWPDTDFSVHSVPLDEISSGGPVRDGIPSIDDPLFADVTGGFAGVAPTEPVVSVAISGDARAYPLRILIWHEIVNDTVGGIPVAVTYCPLCNAAIVFDRRVEGRPLEFGTTGNIRNSGLIMYDRETESWWQQYTGEGIVGDMTGQRLRSVPARMESAERFAERHPDGQVLIPNDPKARPYGINPYKGYDSMPVPFLYDGSMPEGLAPMARVVVIGDMAWSLAMLRKKGWWSDGDLMITWEPGQNSALDTRKIAEGRDIGNVVVTRDGTDVAHEITFAFVFHAFRPDGKIVY
;
A
#
# COMPACT_ATOMS: atom_id res chain seq x y z
N MET A 1 -71.68 -18.64 15.76
CA MET A 1 -70.63 -17.89 15.03
C MET A 1 -70.45 -16.58 15.76
N PRO A 2 -69.35 -16.35 16.50
CA PRO A 2 -69.04 -15.04 17.04
C PRO A 2 -67.93 -14.35 16.25
N ASP A 3 -68.14 -13.06 16.09
CA ASP A 3 -67.45 -12.06 15.29
C ASP A 3 -65.94 -11.94 15.49
N LEU A 4 -65.26 -11.74 14.35
CA LEU A 4 -63.86 -11.35 14.25
C LEU A 4 -63.66 -9.97 14.91
N ARG A 5 -62.73 -9.93 15.88
CA ARG A 5 -62.17 -8.69 16.42
C ARG A 5 -61.27 -8.03 15.36
N VAL A 6 -61.59 -6.81 14.97
CA VAL A 6 -60.67 -5.93 14.22
C VAL A 6 -59.76 -5.26 15.24
N LEU A 7 -58.47 -5.59 15.23
CA LEU A 7 -57.41 -4.93 15.99
C LEU A 7 -56.87 -3.75 15.14
N PRO A 8 -56.69 -2.54 15.68
CA PRO A 8 -56.08 -1.46 14.91
C PRO A 8 -54.58 -1.71 14.76
N VAL A 9 -54.12 -1.79 13.51
CA VAL A 9 -52.70 -1.80 13.17
C VAL A 9 -52.17 -0.38 13.41
N LEU A 10 -51.40 -0.21 14.50
CA LEU A 10 -50.55 0.95 14.70
C LEU A 10 -49.42 0.89 13.66
N ILE A 11 -49.53 1.69 12.60
CA ILE A 11 -48.42 1.95 11.69
C ILE A 11 -47.43 2.85 12.45
N ALA A 12 -46.40 2.24 13.03
CA ALA A 12 -45.23 2.96 13.49
C ALA A 12 -44.49 3.47 12.25
N ALA A 13 -44.62 4.76 11.98
CA ALA A 13 -43.77 5.45 11.03
C ALA A 13 -42.34 5.45 11.59
N PHE A 14 -41.50 4.51 11.13
CA PHE A 14 -40.07 4.61 11.29
C PHE A 14 -39.59 5.79 10.46
N LEU A 15 -39.24 6.88 11.16
CA LEU A 15 -38.46 7.96 10.59
C LEU A 15 -37.10 7.37 10.20
N LEU A 16 -36.86 7.26 8.89
CA LEU A 16 -35.54 7.02 8.32
C LEU A 16 -34.66 8.24 8.60
N VAL A 17 -34.05 8.28 9.78
CA VAL A 17 -33.00 9.23 10.09
C VAL A 17 -31.66 8.55 9.77
N SER A 18 -31.15 8.88 8.58
CA SER A 18 -29.73 9.01 8.23
C SER A 18 -28.72 7.99 8.78
N SER A 19 -28.36 7.01 7.95
CA SER A 19 -27.17 6.15 8.15
C SER A 19 -25.84 6.93 8.11
N ALA A 20 -25.83 8.17 7.59
CA ALA A 20 -24.63 9.01 7.53
C ALA A 20 -24.28 9.65 8.88
N VAL A 21 -25.29 9.95 9.71
CA VAL A 21 -25.06 10.50 11.07
C VAL A 21 -24.50 9.42 12.01
N GLU A 22 -24.85 8.14 11.79
CA GLU A 22 -24.33 7.02 12.59
C GLU A 22 -22.85 6.71 12.30
N ALA A 23 -22.39 6.87 11.05
CA ALA A 23 -20.99 6.65 10.67
C ALA A 23 -20.07 7.78 11.18
N GLY A 24 -20.49 9.05 11.05
CA GLY A 24 -19.72 10.19 11.59
C GLY A 24 -19.52 10.09 13.11
N ASN A 25 -20.56 9.67 13.82
CA ASN A 25 -20.54 9.51 15.28
C ASN A 25 -19.67 8.32 15.77
N ALA A 26 -19.36 7.37 14.89
CA ALA A 26 -18.50 6.22 15.20
C ALA A 26 -17.00 6.53 15.02
N TRP A 27 -16.64 7.32 14.00
CA TRP A 27 -15.24 7.73 13.80
C TRP A 27 -14.78 8.77 14.81
N GLU A 28 -15.62 9.76 15.15
CA GLU A 28 -15.31 10.76 16.19
C GLU A 28 -14.95 10.12 17.54
N GLN A 29 -15.50 8.94 17.86
CA GLN A 29 -15.14 8.21 19.08
C GLN A 29 -13.79 7.50 19.01
N ALA A 30 -13.41 7.00 17.83
CA ALA A 30 -12.14 6.29 17.63
C ALA A 30 -10.96 7.25 17.35
N TRP A 31 -11.27 8.48 16.97
CA TRP A 31 -10.36 9.51 16.48
C TRP A 31 -10.73 10.88 17.06
N PRO A 32 -10.58 11.07 18.39
CA PRO A 32 -11.04 12.26 19.09
C PRO A 32 -10.30 13.54 18.68
N ASP A 33 -9.10 13.42 18.11
CA ASP A 33 -8.28 14.57 17.72
C ASP A 33 -8.43 14.91 16.22
N THR A 34 -9.16 14.10 15.45
CA THR A 34 -9.40 14.34 14.01
C THR A 34 -10.59 15.27 13.78
N ASP A 35 -10.36 16.42 13.13
CA ASP A 35 -11.46 17.25 12.60
C ASP A 35 -12.00 16.69 11.27
N PHE A 36 -13.07 15.90 11.36
CA PHE A 36 -13.76 15.32 10.20
C PHE A 36 -14.49 16.34 9.31
N SER A 37 -14.62 17.60 9.74
CA SER A 37 -15.16 18.67 8.88
C SER A 37 -14.12 19.18 7.87
N VAL A 38 -12.84 18.90 8.11
CA VAL A 38 -11.73 19.23 7.21
C VAL A 38 -11.36 17.95 6.44
N HIS A 39 -11.76 17.86 5.17
CA HIS A 39 -11.48 16.70 4.33
C HIS A 39 -11.42 17.07 2.84
N SER A 40 -10.61 16.34 2.06
CA SER A 40 -10.47 16.55 0.60
C SER A 40 -11.19 15.50 -0.25
N VAL A 41 -11.71 14.44 0.37
CA VAL A 41 -12.50 13.39 -0.28
C VAL A 41 -13.85 13.23 0.42
N PRO A 42 -14.91 12.81 -0.28
CA PRO A 42 -16.17 12.44 0.38
C PRO A 42 -15.95 11.34 1.42
N LEU A 43 -16.47 11.53 2.63
CA LEU A 43 -16.31 10.57 3.73
C LEU A 43 -16.99 9.22 3.45
N ASP A 44 -18.02 9.19 2.60
CA ASP A 44 -18.70 7.97 2.18
C ASP A 44 -17.89 7.12 1.18
N GLU A 45 -16.79 7.65 0.62
CA GLU A 45 -15.80 6.85 -0.12
C GLU A 45 -14.86 6.07 0.81
N ILE A 46 -14.88 6.35 2.12
CA ILE A 46 -14.05 5.69 3.12
C ILE A 46 -14.86 4.62 3.85
N SER A 47 -14.33 3.40 3.89
CA SER A 47 -14.98 2.26 4.53
C SER A 47 -14.00 1.46 5.38
N SER A 48 -14.54 0.62 6.28
CA SER A 48 -13.69 -0.26 7.09
C SER A 48 -13.12 -1.39 6.25
N GLY A 49 -11.81 -1.60 6.35
CA GLY A 49 -11.12 -2.76 5.81
C GLY A 49 -11.27 -4.02 6.67
N GLY A 50 -11.89 -3.90 7.86
CA GLY A 50 -12.08 -4.98 8.83
C GLY A 50 -11.24 -4.81 10.12
N PRO A 51 -9.93 -4.51 10.05
CA PRO A 51 -9.15 -4.18 11.24
C PRO A 51 -9.65 -2.89 11.91
N VAL A 52 -9.47 -2.81 13.23
CA VAL A 52 -9.57 -1.56 13.98
C VAL A 52 -8.29 -0.73 13.81
N ARG A 53 -8.26 0.50 14.32
CA ARG A 53 -7.04 1.31 14.46
C ARG A 53 -5.89 0.47 15.03
N ASP A 54 -4.76 0.49 14.34
CA ASP A 54 -3.56 -0.31 14.63
C ASP A 54 -3.79 -1.83 14.76
N GLY A 55 -4.90 -2.35 14.21
CA GLY A 55 -5.15 -3.80 14.12
C GLY A 55 -4.14 -4.52 13.23
N ILE A 56 -3.49 -3.79 12.33
CA ILE A 56 -2.27 -4.17 11.62
C ILE A 56 -1.16 -3.26 12.16
N PRO A 57 -0.39 -3.70 13.16
CA PRO A 57 0.53 -2.82 13.87
C PRO A 57 1.72 -2.46 12.98
N SER A 58 2.02 -1.16 12.88
CA SER A 58 3.26 -0.67 12.27
C SER A 58 4.50 -1.16 13.03
N ILE A 59 5.66 -1.09 12.39
CA ILE A 59 6.96 -1.27 13.06
C ILE A 59 7.57 0.12 13.26
N ASP A 60 7.62 0.56 14.51
CA ASP A 60 8.09 1.91 14.86
C ASP A 60 9.55 1.91 15.37
N ASP A 61 10.04 0.74 15.82
CA ASP A 61 11.43 0.50 16.22
C ASP A 61 12.01 -0.68 15.41
N PRO A 62 12.39 -0.48 14.13
CA PRO A 62 12.81 -1.58 13.26
C PRO A 62 14.16 -2.19 13.68
N LEU A 63 14.21 -3.52 13.73
CA LEU A 63 15.45 -4.28 13.90
C LEU A 63 16.01 -4.75 12.56
N PHE A 64 17.34 -4.70 12.43
CA PHE A 64 18.02 -5.07 11.21
C PHE A 64 19.14 -6.10 11.46
N ALA A 65 19.35 -6.97 10.48
CA ALA A 65 20.52 -7.82 10.37
C ALA A 65 21.31 -7.48 9.09
N ASP A 66 22.54 -7.97 8.98
CA ASP A 66 23.25 -7.95 7.69
C ASP A 66 22.53 -8.82 6.64
N VAL A 67 22.94 -8.70 5.37
CA VAL A 67 22.34 -9.46 4.25
C VAL A 67 22.29 -10.97 4.51
N THR A 68 23.34 -11.55 5.10
CA THR A 68 23.43 -13.00 5.32
C THR A 68 22.43 -13.45 6.38
N GLY A 69 22.41 -12.75 7.52
CA GLY A 69 21.53 -13.06 8.65
C GLY A 69 20.08 -12.71 8.36
N GLY A 70 19.81 -11.56 7.75
CA GLY A 70 18.46 -11.08 7.51
C GLY A 70 17.72 -11.81 6.39
N PHE A 71 18.44 -12.39 5.43
CA PHE A 71 17.86 -13.31 4.45
C PHE A 71 17.94 -14.79 4.83
N ALA A 72 18.33 -15.13 6.07
CA ALA A 72 18.26 -16.50 6.53
C ALA A 72 16.81 -17.04 6.45
N GLY A 73 16.58 -18.03 5.59
CA GLY A 73 15.24 -18.59 5.36
C GLY A 73 14.32 -17.73 4.47
N VAL A 74 14.88 -16.70 3.80
CA VAL A 74 14.21 -15.95 2.72
C VAL A 74 14.63 -16.58 1.40
N ALA A 75 13.67 -16.95 0.54
CA ALA A 75 14.05 -17.47 -0.77
C ALA A 75 14.63 -16.34 -1.64
N PRO A 76 15.65 -16.60 -2.47
CA PRO A 76 16.32 -15.56 -3.25
C PRO A 76 15.36 -14.73 -4.13
N THR A 77 14.28 -15.34 -4.61
CA THR A 77 13.28 -14.69 -5.46
C THR A 77 12.17 -13.97 -4.69
N GLU A 78 12.14 -14.00 -3.36
CA GLU A 78 11.11 -13.27 -2.61
C GLU A 78 11.31 -11.75 -2.73
N PRO A 79 10.21 -10.98 -2.85
CA PRO A 79 10.31 -9.55 -3.03
C PRO A 79 10.64 -8.79 -1.74
N VAL A 80 11.43 -7.74 -1.88
CA VAL A 80 11.77 -6.74 -0.86
C VAL A 80 11.52 -5.34 -1.41
N VAL A 81 11.17 -4.40 -0.53
CA VAL A 81 11.33 -2.97 -0.83
C VAL A 81 12.76 -2.59 -0.52
N SER A 82 13.45 -1.98 -1.46
CA SER A 82 14.86 -1.61 -1.41
C SER A 82 14.99 -0.09 -1.42
N VAL A 83 15.60 0.45 -0.37
CA VAL A 83 15.79 1.89 -0.16
C VAL A 83 17.28 2.14 0.06
N ALA A 84 17.88 3.05 -0.72
CA ALA A 84 19.28 3.43 -0.56
C ALA A 84 19.41 4.95 -0.54
N ILE A 85 19.84 5.50 0.60
CA ILE A 85 19.99 6.95 0.80
C ILE A 85 21.37 7.20 1.39
N SER A 86 22.18 8.02 0.72
CA SER A 86 23.51 8.42 1.21
C SER A 86 24.43 7.24 1.58
N GLY A 87 24.31 6.12 0.86
CA GLY A 87 25.08 4.88 1.10
C GLY A 87 24.49 3.94 2.16
N ASP A 88 23.45 4.35 2.88
CA ASP A 88 22.68 3.49 3.78
C ASP A 88 21.61 2.74 2.96
N ALA A 89 21.82 1.44 2.74
CA ALA A 89 20.96 0.57 1.96
C ALA A 89 20.18 -0.40 2.86
N ARG A 90 18.85 -0.34 2.78
CA ARG A 90 17.92 -1.16 3.56
C ARG A 90 17.01 -1.98 2.65
N ALA A 91 16.83 -3.25 2.99
CA ALA A 91 15.77 -4.10 2.45
C ALA A 91 14.67 -4.33 3.48
N TYR A 92 13.43 -4.21 3.03
CA TYR A 92 12.22 -4.46 3.82
C TYR A 92 11.45 -5.60 3.14
N PRO A 93 11.61 -6.86 3.61
CA PRO A 93 10.96 -8.00 2.98
C PRO A 93 9.43 -7.87 2.97
N LEU A 94 8.81 -8.09 1.81
CA LEU A 94 7.33 -8.04 1.70
C LEU A 94 6.67 -9.10 2.59
N ARG A 95 7.37 -10.20 2.88
CA ARG A 95 6.93 -11.20 3.87
C ARG A 95 6.71 -10.65 5.28
N ILE A 96 7.32 -9.50 5.62
CA ILE A 96 7.09 -8.74 6.85
C ILE A 96 6.06 -7.65 6.59
N LEU A 97 6.28 -6.83 5.54
CA LEU A 97 5.40 -5.69 5.25
C LEU A 97 3.95 -6.10 4.98
N ILE A 98 3.67 -7.29 4.46
CA ILE A 98 2.30 -7.79 4.27
C ILE A 98 1.52 -7.96 5.59
N TRP A 99 2.20 -7.99 6.73
CA TRP A 99 1.62 -8.17 8.07
C TRP A 99 1.66 -6.90 8.93
N HIS A 100 2.40 -5.88 8.50
CA HIS A 100 2.66 -4.66 9.26
C HIS A 100 2.31 -3.38 8.51
N GLU A 101 2.29 -3.45 7.17
CA GLU A 101 1.96 -2.41 6.20
C GLU A 101 2.80 -1.13 6.23
N ILE A 102 3.35 -0.75 7.39
CA ILE A 102 4.10 0.48 7.63
C ILE A 102 5.31 0.17 8.52
N VAL A 103 6.47 0.69 8.13
CA VAL A 103 7.67 0.77 8.98
C VAL A 103 8.09 2.24 9.06
N ASN A 104 8.12 2.79 10.26
CA ASN A 104 8.72 4.10 10.53
C ASN A 104 10.21 3.91 10.80
N ASP A 105 11.07 4.36 9.88
CA ASP A 105 12.54 4.19 9.98
C ASP A 105 13.28 5.52 9.76
N THR A 106 14.61 5.48 9.88
CA THR A 106 15.53 6.52 9.44
C THR A 106 16.64 5.91 8.60
N VAL A 107 16.66 6.22 7.30
CA VAL A 107 17.65 5.71 6.35
C VAL A 107 18.52 6.85 5.86
N GLY A 108 19.84 6.72 6.01
CA GLY A 108 20.78 7.76 5.57
C GLY A 108 20.52 9.15 6.19
N GLY A 109 19.96 9.17 7.42
CA GLY A 109 19.57 10.39 8.14
C GLY A 109 18.22 10.99 7.74
N ILE A 110 17.49 10.36 6.81
CA ILE A 110 16.15 10.80 6.41
C ILE A 110 15.11 9.94 7.13
N PRO A 111 14.20 10.53 7.92
CA PRO A 111 13.08 9.80 8.49
C PRO A 111 12.13 9.38 7.35
N VAL A 112 11.87 8.08 7.25
CA VAL A 112 11.05 7.50 6.19
C VAL A 112 9.89 6.69 6.74
N ALA A 113 8.78 6.67 6.01
CA ALA A 113 7.71 5.68 6.17
C ALA A 113 7.77 4.73 4.98
N VAL A 114 8.13 3.47 5.21
CA VAL A 114 8.12 2.41 4.20
C VAL A 114 6.78 1.71 4.27
N THR A 115 6.01 1.80 3.19
CA THR A 115 4.61 1.33 3.18
C THR A 115 4.39 0.25 2.14
N TYR A 116 3.49 -0.68 2.42
CA TYR A 116 3.01 -1.68 1.46
C TYR A 116 1.51 -1.93 1.65
N CYS A 117 0.72 -1.62 0.62
CA CYS A 117 -0.70 -1.96 0.55
C CYS A 117 -0.85 -3.30 -0.22
N PRO A 118 -1.17 -4.43 0.45
CA PRO A 118 -1.31 -5.72 -0.23
C PRO A 118 -2.51 -5.76 -1.19
N LEU A 119 -3.59 -5.04 -0.89
CA LEU A 119 -4.75 -4.91 -1.79
C LEU A 119 -4.42 -4.10 -3.05
N CYS A 120 -3.37 -3.27 -3.00
CA CYS A 120 -2.94 -2.45 -4.11
C CYS A 120 -1.79 -3.08 -4.91
N ASN A 121 -1.06 -4.02 -4.30
CA ASN A 121 0.31 -4.40 -4.69
C ASN A 121 1.27 -3.20 -4.72
N ALA A 122 0.99 -2.11 -4.00
CA ALA A 122 1.78 -0.89 -4.04
C ALA A 122 2.72 -0.78 -2.84
N ALA A 123 4.02 -0.70 -3.09
CA ALA A 123 5.02 -0.30 -2.11
C ALA A 123 5.47 1.13 -2.39
N ILE A 124 5.38 2.00 -1.38
CA ILE A 124 5.76 3.41 -1.53
C ILE A 124 6.53 3.84 -0.29
N VAL A 125 7.63 4.55 -0.50
CA VAL A 125 8.47 5.08 0.58
C VAL A 125 8.34 6.59 0.59
N PHE A 126 8.02 7.16 1.74
CA PHE A 126 7.85 8.59 1.92
C PHE A 126 8.92 9.16 2.83
N ASP A 127 9.41 10.36 2.54
CA ASP A 127 10.00 11.22 3.56
C ASP A 127 8.86 11.67 4.47
N ARG A 128 8.86 11.19 5.72
CA ARG A 128 7.74 11.39 6.65
C ARG A 128 7.75 12.77 7.31
N ARG A 129 8.54 13.73 6.81
CA ARG A 129 8.55 15.11 7.31
C ARG A 129 7.49 15.96 6.65
N VAL A 130 6.67 16.60 7.47
CA VAL A 130 5.77 17.68 7.07
C VAL A 130 6.21 18.94 7.80
N GLU A 131 6.47 20.01 7.05
CA GLU A 131 7.01 21.27 7.60
C GLU A 131 8.30 21.09 8.43
N GLY A 132 9.14 20.12 8.02
CA GLY A 132 10.40 19.80 8.69
C GLY A 132 10.27 18.94 9.95
N ARG A 133 9.06 18.60 10.39
CA ARG A 133 8.80 17.72 11.54
C ARG A 133 8.48 16.31 11.08
N PRO A 134 9.16 15.27 11.57
CA PRO A 134 8.82 13.89 11.24
C PRO A 134 7.48 13.52 11.88
N LEU A 135 6.59 12.92 11.10
CA LEU A 135 5.34 12.30 11.55
C LEU A 135 5.55 10.80 11.75
N GLU A 136 4.87 10.20 12.73
CA GLU A 136 4.85 8.76 12.94
C GLU A 136 3.53 8.17 12.42
N PHE A 137 3.61 7.21 11.51
CA PHE A 137 2.43 6.67 10.83
C PHE A 137 1.97 5.34 11.40
N GLY A 138 0.66 5.21 11.65
CA GLY A 138 -0.02 3.97 11.98
C GLY A 138 -1.09 3.59 10.94
N THR A 139 -1.78 2.47 11.16
CA THR A 139 -2.85 2.01 10.26
C THR A 139 -4.22 2.41 10.83
N THR A 140 -5.09 2.98 10.01
CA THR A 140 -6.47 3.30 10.45
C THR A 140 -7.35 2.06 10.55
N GLY A 141 -7.06 1.02 9.76
CA GLY A 141 -7.98 -0.09 9.49
C GLY A 141 -9.06 0.27 8.45
N ASN A 142 -9.10 1.52 7.98
CA ASN A 142 -9.99 1.99 6.92
C ASN A 142 -9.28 1.99 5.56
N ILE A 143 -10.10 2.03 4.51
CA ILE A 143 -9.68 1.99 3.12
C ILE A 143 -10.51 2.94 2.27
N ARG A 144 -9.92 3.38 1.16
CA ARG A 144 -10.60 4.07 0.06
C ARG A 144 -10.07 3.52 -1.26
N ASN A 145 -10.94 3.13 -2.17
CA ASN A 145 -10.58 2.41 -3.40
C ASN A 145 -9.71 1.16 -3.16
N SER A 146 -10.01 0.38 -2.11
CA SER A 146 -9.15 -0.70 -1.57
C SER A 146 -7.76 -0.28 -1.09
N GLY A 147 -7.44 1.02 -1.16
CA GLY A 147 -6.18 1.57 -0.74
C GLY A 147 -6.12 1.82 0.74
N LEU A 148 -5.01 1.41 1.36
CA LEU A 148 -4.69 1.70 2.75
C LEU A 148 -4.83 3.20 3.06
N ILE A 149 -5.53 3.52 4.14
CA ILE A 149 -5.52 4.82 4.78
C ILE A 149 -4.64 4.73 6.03
N MET A 150 -3.55 5.47 6.03
CA MET A 150 -2.67 5.64 7.18
C MET A 150 -3.20 6.77 8.07
N TYR A 151 -2.66 6.90 9.27
CA TYR A 151 -2.83 8.12 10.07
C TYR A 151 -1.52 8.54 10.69
N ASP A 152 -1.34 9.84 10.94
CA ASP A 152 -0.22 10.32 11.76
C ASP A 152 -0.61 10.43 13.23
N ARG A 153 0.28 10.03 14.13
CA ARG A 153 0.02 10.04 15.58
C ARG A 153 0.01 11.44 16.18
N GLU A 154 0.59 12.42 15.48
CA GLU A 154 0.74 13.80 15.97
C GLU A 154 -0.57 14.59 15.92
N THR A 155 -1.41 14.34 14.92
CA THR A 155 -2.67 15.07 14.68
C THR A 155 -3.87 14.17 14.45
N GLU A 156 -3.67 12.86 14.40
CA GLU A 156 -4.70 11.90 13.97
C GLU A 156 -5.28 12.18 12.58
N SER A 157 -4.57 12.95 11.73
CA SER A 157 -5.02 13.16 10.36
C SER A 157 -4.86 11.87 9.55
N TRP A 158 -5.76 11.65 8.60
CA TRP A 158 -5.77 10.46 7.76
C TRP A 158 -5.10 10.74 6.43
N TRP A 159 -4.30 9.78 5.96
CA TRP A 159 -3.47 9.92 4.78
C TRP A 159 -3.72 8.77 3.81
N GLN A 160 -3.98 9.08 2.54
CA GLN A 160 -4.08 8.07 1.52
C GLN A 160 -2.68 7.54 1.18
N GLN A 161 -2.40 6.28 1.49
CA GLN A 161 -1.08 5.67 1.25
C GLN A 161 -0.64 5.79 -0.21
N TYR A 162 -1.56 5.56 -1.17
CA TYR A 162 -1.22 5.53 -2.59
C TYR A 162 -0.76 6.90 -3.14
N THR A 163 -1.36 8.00 -2.65
CA THR A 163 -1.05 9.36 -3.14
C THR A 163 -0.11 10.13 -2.20
N GLY A 164 0.06 9.67 -0.96
CA GLY A 164 0.80 10.36 0.10
C GLY A 164 0.11 11.64 0.58
N GLU A 165 -1.19 11.81 0.31
CA GLU A 165 -1.94 13.03 0.63
C GLU A 165 -2.74 12.87 1.91
N GLY A 166 -2.74 13.91 2.77
CA GLY A 166 -3.66 14.03 3.89
C GLY A 166 -5.08 14.30 3.36
N ILE A 167 -6.03 13.44 3.71
CA ILE A 167 -7.39 13.44 3.16
C ILE A 167 -8.48 13.80 4.17
N VAL A 168 -8.20 13.67 5.48
CA VAL A 168 -9.11 14.04 6.58
C VAL A 168 -8.28 14.57 7.75
N GLY A 169 -8.78 15.58 8.46
CA GLY A 169 -8.12 16.20 9.61
C GLY A 169 -7.19 17.36 9.25
N ASP A 170 -6.42 17.81 10.23
CA ASP A 170 -5.55 19.00 10.18
C ASP A 170 -4.54 19.00 9.02
N MET A 171 -4.09 17.82 8.60
CA MET A 171 -3.11 17.66 7.53
C MET A 171 -3.73 17.57 6.13
N THR A 172 -5.04 17.81 5.99
CA THR A 172 -5.73 17.74 4.70
C THR A 172 -5.08 18.63 3.65
N GLY A 173 -4.79 18.07 2.48
CA GLY A 173 -4.14 18.73 1.35
C GLY A 173 -2.61 18.78 1.43
N GLN A 174 -2.00 18.43 2.57
CA GLN A 174 -0.57 18.22 2.65
C GLN A 174 -0.18 16.94 1.89
N ARG A 175 1.03 16.91 1.34
CA ARG A 175 1.53 15.76 0.58
C ARG A 175 2.93 15.36 1.01
N LEU A 176 3.09 14.07 1.29
CA LEU A 176 4.39 13.45 1.56
C LEU A 176 5.22 13.37 0.27
N ARG A 177 6.53 13.57 0.42
CA ARG A 177 7.46 13.45 -0.71
C ARG A 177 7.89 11.99 -0.86
N SER A 178 7.60 11.38 -2.01
CA SER A 178 8.09 10.04 -2.32
C SER A 178 9.62 9.99 -2.42
N VAL A 179 10.19 8.95 -1.86
CA VAL A 179 11.61 8.59 -1.92
C VAL A 179 11.77 7.47 -2.96
N PRO A 180 12.73 7.57 -3.89
CA PRO A 180 13.01 6.48 -4.81
C PRO A 180 13.32 5.18 -4.06
N ALA A 181 12.58 4.13 -4.41
CA ALA A 181 12.72 2.79 -3.88
C ALA A 181 12.45 1.78 -4.99
N ARG A 182 12.95 0.55 -4.84
CA ARG A 182 12.69 -0.55 -5.78
C ARG A 182 11.92 -1.66 -5.09
N MET A 183 10.94 -2.25 -5.78
CA MET A 183 10.45 -3.58 -5.43
C MET A 183 11.25 -4.61 -6.24
N GLU A 184 12.24 -5.23 -5.61
CA GLU A 184 13.17 -6.18 -6.25
C GLU A 184 13.23 -7.50 -5.46
N SER A 185 13.83 -8.55 -6.03
CA SER A 185 14.06 -9.80 -5.30
C SER A 185 15.17 -9.66 -4.24
N ALA A 186 15.11 -10.48 -3.20
CA ALA A 186 16.12 -10.53 -2.15
C ALA A 186 17.54 -10.76 -2.70
N GLU A 187 17.68 -11.63 -3.71
CA GLU A 187 18.94 -11.88 -4.41
C GLU A 187 19.52 -10.62 -5.03
N ARG A 188 18.69 -9.85 -5.75
CA ARG A 188 19.15 -8.62 -6.42
C ARG A 188 19.54 -7.54 -5.43
N PHE A 189 18.82 -7.43 -4.32
CA PHE A 189 19.24 -6.54 -3.23
C PHE A 189 20.61 -6.96 -2.69
N ALA A 190 20.79 -8.25 -2.38
CA ALA A 190 22.04 -8.79 -1.84
C ALA A 190 23.23 -8.57 -2.80
N GLU A 191 23.03 -8.74 -4.10
CA GLU A 191 24.06 -8.51 -5.12
C GLU A 191 24.44 -7.02 -5.23
N ARG A 192 23.44 -6.13 -5.15
CA ARG A 192 23.63 -4.70 -5.34
C ARG A 192 24.15 -3.99 -4.09
N HIS A 193 23.81 -4.53 -2.91
CA HIS A 193 24.13 -3.98 -1.59
C HIS A 193 24.62 -5.09 -0.64
N PRO A 194 25.81 -5.67 -0.87
CA PRO A 194 26.32 -6.76 -0.04
C PRO A 194 26.53 -6.36 1.43
N ASP A 195 26.81 -5.08 1.69
CA ASP A 195 26.95 -4.50 3.02
C ASP A 195 25.63 -3.88 3.55
N GLY A 196 24.53 -4.08 2.83
CA GLY A 196 23.21 -3.57 3.19
C GLY A 196 22.63 -4.25 4.43
N GLN A 197 21.57 -3.66 4.96
CA GLN A 197 20.85 -4.22 6.11
C GLN A 197 19.44 -4.65 5.71
N VAL A 198 18.96 -5.72 6.35
CA VAL A 198 17.66 -6.32 6.05
C VAL A 198 16.81 -6.29 7.31
N LEU A 199 15.59 -5.75 7.19
CA LEU A 199 14.61 -5.76 8.27
C LEU A 199 14.33 -7.20 8.72
N ILE A 200 14.42 -7.44 10.01
CA ILE A 200 14.01 -8.69 10.65
C ILE A 200 12.80 -8.45 11.57
N PRO A 201 11.96 -9.47 11.82
CA PRO A 201 10.85 -9.31 12.75
C PRO A 201 11.33 -9.02 14.16
N ASN A 202 10.72 -8.03 14.83
CA ASN A 202 10.96 -7.76 16.24
C ASN A 202 10.57 -8.95 17.13
N ASP A 203 9.48 -9.65 16.77
CA ASP A 203 9.12 -10.95 17.30
C ASP A 203 8.85 -11.93 16.14
N PRO A 204 9.77 -12.87 15.85
CA PRO A 204 9.59 -13.86 14.79
C PRO A 204 8.36 -14.78 14.94
N LYS A 205 7.71 -14.80 16.12
CA LYS A 205 6.51 -15.60 16.39
C LYS A 205 5.21 -14.82 16.29
N ALA A 206 5.26 -13.48 16.16
CA ALA A 206 4.06 -12.63 16.16
C ALA A 206 3.15 -12.89 14.95
N ARG A 207 3.74 -13.29 13.81
CA ARG A 207 3.04 -13.54 12.55
C ARG A 207 3.70 -14.70 11.80
N PRO A 208 2.98 -15.41 10.93
CA PRO A 208 3.56 -16.44 10.08
C PRO A 208 4.29 -15.82 8.88
N TYR A 209 5.40 -15.13 9.13
CA TYR A 209 6.17 -14.45 8.09
C TYR A 209 6.58 -15.41 6.96
N GLY A 210 6.36 -15.00 5.72
CA GLY A 210 6.51 -15.81 4.50
C GLY A 210 5.21 -16.46 4.03
N ILE A 211 4.17 -16.48 4.86
CA ILE A 211 2.81 -16.86 4.47
C ILE A 211 2.05 -15.61 4.00
N ASN A 212 1.45 -15.71 2.81
CA ASN A 212 0.58 -14.72 2.22
C ASN A 212 -0.88 -14.95 2.67
N PRO A 213 -1.52 -13.98 3.36
CA PRO A 213 -2.94 -14.07 3.73
C PRO A 213 -3.90 -13.79 2.55
N TYR A 214 -3.42 -13.25 1.44
CA TYR A 214 -4.16 -12.88 0.23
C TYR A 214 -3.93 -13.89 -0.92
N LYS A 215 -3.98 -15.18 -0.63
CA LYS A 215 -3.71 -16.24 -1.62
C LYS A 215 -4.58 -16.06 -2.88
N GLY A 216 -3.93 -15.99 -4.04
CA GLY A 216 -4.54 -15.93 -5.36
C GLY A 216 -5.14 -14.57 -5.72
N TYR A 217 -4.96 -13.56 -4.86
CA TYR A 217 -5.59 -12.26 -5.02
C TYR A 217 -5.18 -11.58 -6.34
N ASP A 218 -3.91 -11.67 -6.71
CA ASP A 218 -3.37 -11.03 -7.91
C ASP A 218 -3.79 -11.68 -9.25
N SER A 219 -4.65 -12.69 -9.17
CA SER A 219 -5.24 -13.40 -10.30
C SER A 219 -6.77 -13.36 -10.26
N MET A 220 -7.36 -12.64 -9.31
CA MET A 220 -8.81 -12.50 -9.20
C MET A 220 -9.36 -11.56 -10.29
N PRO A 221 -10.58 -11.84 -10.78
CA PRO A 221 -11.22 -10.96 -11.77
C PRO A 221 -11.78 -9.68 -11.15
N VAL A 222 -11.99 -9.65 -9.83
CA VAL A 222 -12.59 -8.52 -9.11
C VAL A 222 -11.75 -8.24 -7.84
N PRO A 223 -11.41 -6.97 -7.54
CA PRO A 223 -10.76 -6.60 -6.30
C PRO A 223 -11.64 -6.78 -5.06
N PHE A 224 -10.99 -7.08 -3.93
CA PHE A 224 -11.63 -7.01 -2.63
C PHE A 224 -11.89 -5.55 -2.26
N LEU A 225 -13.06 -5.30 -1.68
CA LEU A 225 -13.41 -4.03 -1.06
C LEU A 225 -13.27 -2.84 -2.03
N TYR A 226 -13.63 -3.06 -3.30
CA TYR A 226 -13.68 -2.08 -4.36
C TYR A 226 -15.02 -2.15 -5.08
N ASP A 227 -15.72 -1.02 -5.18
CA ASP A 227 -16.99 -0.87 -5.89
C ASP A 227 -16.92 0.18 -7.02
N GLY A 228 -15.73 0.75 -7.26
CA GLY A 228 -15.48 1.70 -8.33
C GLY A 228 -15.45 1.06 -9.72
N SER A 229 -15.24 1.91 -10.74
CA SER A 229 -15.14 1.46 -12.13
C SER A 229 -13.83 0.70 -12.39
N MET A 230 -13.87 -0.25 -13.33
CA MET A 230 -12.70 -1.05 -13.70
C MET A 230 -11.97 -0.41 -14.88
N PRO A 231 -10.64 -0.62 -15.00
CA PRO A 231 -9.89 -0.15 -16.15
C PRO A 231 -10.36 -0.85 -17.43
N GLU A 232 -10.39 -0.10 -18.53
CA GLU A 232 -10.58 -0.68 -19.86
C GLU A 232 -9.24 -1.24 -20.39
N GLY A 233 -9.28 -2.33 -21.16
CA GLY A 233 -8.09 -2.86 -21.86
C GLY A 233 -7.12 -3.68 -21.00
N LEU A 234 -7.23 -3.68 -19.67
CA LEU A 234 -6.47 -4.54 -18.76
C LEU A 234 -7.39 -5.27 -17.78
N ALA A 235 -6.99 -6.47 -17.37
CA ALA A 235 -7.60 -7.11 -16.20
C ALA A 235 -7.35 -6.21 -14.96
N PRO A 236 -8.30 -6.10 -14.01
CA PRO A 236 -8.15 -5.24 -12.83
C PRO A 236 -6.85 -5.49 -12.05
N MET A 237 -6.46 -6.76 -11.90
CA MET A 237 -5.22 -7.19 -11.22
C MET A 237 -3.98 -7.26 -12.12
N ALA A 238 -4.06 -6.80 -13.36
CA ALA A 238 -2.86 -6.64 -14.16
C ALA A 238 -1.94 -5.62 -13.47
N ARG A 239 -0.64 -5.90 -13.43
CA ARG A 239 0.33 -4.96 -12.85
C ARG A 239 0.72 -3.90 -13.86
N VAL A 240 0.88 -2.69 -13.37
CA VAL A 240 1.40 -1.55 -14.10
C VAL A 240 2.55 -0.91 -13.31
N VAL A 241 3.53 -0.38 -14.04
CA VAL A 241 4.59 0.47 -13.50
C VAL A 241 4.14 1.92 -13.67
N VAL A 242 4.07 2.71 -12.60
CA VAL A 242 3.49 4.05 -12.59
C VAL A 242 4.58 5.09 -12.32
N ILE A 243 4.58 6.16 -13.12
CA ILE A 243 5.49 7.31 -13.00
C ILE A 243 4.68 8.57 -13.34
N GLY A 244 4.37 9.38 -12.33
CA GLY A 244 3.42 10.48 -12.52
C GLY A 244 2.11 9.93 -13.09
N ASP A 245 1.49 10.61 -14.06
CA ASP A 245 0.19 10.21 -14.65
C ASP A 245 0.31 9.19 -15.80
N MET A 246 1.49 8.60 -15.95
CA MET A 246 1.75 7.57 -16.95
C MET A 246 1.95 6.22 -16.27
N ALA A 247 1.45 5.18 -16.92
CA ALA A 247 1.62 3.80 -16.49
C ALA A 247 2.02 2.91 -17.67
N TRP A 248 2.80 1.87 -17.40
CA TRP A 248 3.24 0.88 -18.38
C TRP A 248 2.80 -0.51 -17.94
N SER A 249 2.11 -1.22 -18.81
CA SER A 249 1.73 -2.62 -18.62
C SER A 249 2.96 -3.47 -18.29
N LEU A 250 2.95 -4.17 -17.15
CA LEU A 250 4.02 -5.11 -16.80
C LEU A 250 4.09 -6.26 -17.82
N ALA A 251 2.95 -6.67 -18.38
CA ALA A 251 2.91 -7.70 -19.41
C ALA A 251 3.63 -7.25 -20.70
N MET A 252 3.49 -5.98 -21.08
CA MET A 252 4.23 -5.39 -22.19
C MET A 252 5.74 -5.36 -21.89
N LEU A 253 6.11 -4.83 -20.72
CA LEU A 253 7.51 -4.72 -20.31
C LEU A 253 8.17 -6.11 -20.25
N ARG A 254 7.48 -7.11 -19.72
CA ARG A 254 7.94 -8.50 -19.73
C ARG A 254 8.21 -9.05 -21.13
N LYS A 255 7.37 -8.71 -22.10
CA LYS A 255 7.53 -9.15 -23.50
C LYS A 255 8.70 -8.45 -24.20
N LYS A 256 8.93 -7.17 -23.90
CA LYS A 256 9.96 -6.35 -24.56
C LYS A 256 11.32 -6.40 -23.86
N GLY A 257 11.35 -6.62 -22.54
CA GLY A 257 12.51 -6.50 -21.67
C GLY A 257 12.85 -5.05 -21.27
N TRP A 258 12.39 -4.06 -22.03
CA TRP A 258 12.68 -2.66 -21.76
C TRP A 258 11.69 -1.70 -22.46
N TRP A 259 11.69 -0.45 -22.02
CA TRP A 259 11.03 0.70 -22.62
C TRP A 259 11.87 1.96 -22.37
N SER A 260 11.89 2.89 -23.32
CA SER A 260 12.54 4.20 -23.12
C SER A 260 11.73 5.33 -23.77
N ASP A 261 11.76 6.50 -23.15
CA ASP A 261 11.25 7.76 -23.72
C ASP A 261 12.09 8.94 -23.18
N GLY A 262 12.89 9.57 -24.05
CA GLY A 262 13.84 10.60 -23.63
C GLY A 262 14.90 10.08 -22.65
N ASP A 263 14.96 10.70 -21.47
CA ASP A 263 15.85 10.35 -20.35
C ASP A 263 15.35 9.13 -19.55
N LEU A 264 14.07 8.77 -19.70
CA LEU A 264 13.43 7.70 -18.95
C LEU A 264 13.75 6.33 -19.55
N MET A 265 14.20 5.40 -18.70
CA MET A 265 14.41 3.99 -19.00
C MET A 265 13.66 3.10 -17.99
N ILE A 266 12.91 2.14 -18.49
CA ILE A 266 12.23 1.10 -17.70
C ILE A 266 12.74 -0.24 -18.21
N THR A 267 13.33 -1.06 -17.34
CA THR A 267 13.74 -2.43 -17.70
C THR A 267 12.94 -3.45 -16.92
N TRP A 268 12.79 -4.64 -17.50
CA TRP A 268 12.18 -5.80 -16.87
C TRP A 268 13.09 -7.01 -17.02
N GLU A 269 13.31 -7.73 -15.92
CA GLU A 269 14.06 -8.98 -15.88
C GLU A 269 13.31 -10.02 -15.03
N PRO A 270 13.38 -11.34 -15.33
CA PRO A 270 12.75 -12.36 -14.50
C PRO A 270 13.38 -12.44 -13.09
N GLY A 271 12.81 -13.27 -12.23
CA GLY A 271 13.42 -13.67 -10.95
C GLY A 271 12.86 -12.99 -9.69
N GLN A 272 11.62 -12.53 -9.73
CA GLN A 272 10.91 -12.07 -8.53
C GLN A 272 9.55 -12.71 -8.43
N ASN A 273 9.28 -13.36 -7.30
CA ASN A 273 7.99 -13.97 -7.03
C ASN A 273 6.94 -12.91 -6.69
N SER A 274 5.70 -13.15 -7.11
CA SER A 274 4.55 -12.45 -6.55
C SER A 274 4.35 -12.80 -5.08
N ALA A 275 4.24 -11.77 -4.22
CA ALA A 275 3.85 -11.94 -2.82
C ALA A 275 2.37 -12.30 -2.63
N LEU A 276 1.55 -12.18 -3.68
CA LEU A 276 0.08 -12.26 -3.62
C LEU A 276 -0.50 -13.46 -4.38
N ASP A 277 0.36 -14.34 -4.91
CA ASP A 277 -0.06 -15.48 -5.75
C ASP A 277 -0.38 -16.73 -4.92
N THR A 278 0.63 -17.43 -4.40
CA THR A 278 0.41 -18.67 -3.62
C THR A 278 0.39 -18.38 -2.11
N ARG A 279 0.15 -19.43 -1.29
CA ARG A 279 0.14 -19.30 0.17
C ARG A 279 1.52 -18.98 0.73
N LYS A 280 2.59 -19.51 0.13
CA LYS A 280 3.97 -19.23 0.55
C LYS A 280 4.59 -18.33 -0.49
N ILE A 281 5.13 -17.18 -0.08
CA ILE A 281 5.69 -16.19 -1.01
C ILE A 281 6.84 -16.80 -1.85
N ALA A 282 7.64 -17.68 -1.26
CA ALA A 282 8.69 -18.46 -1.95
C ALA A 282 8.19 -19.32 -3.13
N GLU A 283 6.90 -19.65 -3.18
CA GLU A 283 6.29 -20.50 -4.22
C GLU A 283 5.43 -19.68 -5.20
N GLY A 284 5.46 -18.34 -5.12
CA GLY A 284 4.73 -17.47 -6.02
C GLY A 284 5.29 -17.47 -7.46
N ARG A 285 4.43 -17.25 -8.46
CA ARG A 285 4.82 -17.10 -9.85
C ARG A 285 5.77 -15.92 -10.05
N ASP A 286 6.65 -16.04 -11.04
CA ASP A 286 7.56 -14.97 -11.44
C ASP A 286 6.80 -13.81 -12.11
N ILE A 287 6.89 -12.63 -11.50
CA ILE A 287 6.39 -11.35 -12.01
C ILE A 287 7.54 -10.43 -12.48
N GLY A 288 8.77 -10.82 -12.20
CA GLY A 288 9.99 -10.13 -12.56
C GLY A 288 10.27 -8.85 -11.78
N ASN A 289 11.47 -8.35 -11.99
CA ASN A 289 12.03 -7.15 -11.40
C ASN A 289 11.92 -6.01 -12.40
N VAL A 290 11.47 -4.85 -11.92
CA VAL A 290 11.45 -3.61 -12.72
C VAL A 290 12.49 -2.64 -12.16
N VAL A 291 13.23 -1.99 -13.06
CA VAL A 291 14.09 -0.87 -12.71
C VAL A 291 13.67 0.33 -13.53
N VAL A 292 13.46 1.46 -12.87
CA VAL A 292 13.06 2.73 -13.49
C VAL A 292 14.14 3.77 -13.20
N THR A 293 14.74 4.33 -14.25
CA THR A 293 15.78 5.35 -14.11
C THR A 293 15.55 6.53 -15.05
N ARG A 294 16.05 7.70 -14.65
CA ARG A 294 16.28 8.85 -15.53
C ARG A 294 17.77 9.18 -15.50
N ASP A 295 18.39 9.21 -16.68
CA ASP A 295 19.84 9.40 -16.81
C ASP A 295 20.66 8.46 -15.89
N GLY A 296 20.20 7.21 -15.75
CA GLY A 296 20.83 6.19 -14.92
C GLY A 296 20.59 6.32 -13.40
N THR A 297 19.81 7.31 -12.96
CA THR A 297 19.45 7.52 -11.55
C THR A 297 18.05 6.99 -11.27
N ASP A 298 17.86 6.30 -10.14
CA ASP A 298 16.54 5.77 -9.75
C ASP A 298 15.51 6.88 -9.59
N VAL A 299 14.30 6.62 -10.12
CA VAL A 299 13.16 7.52 -10.03
C VAL A 299 12.11 6.91 -9.11
N ALA A 300 11.42 7.75 -8.34
CA ALA A 300 10.25 7.32 -7.61
C ALA A 300 9.19 6.80 -8.58
N HIS A 301 8.79 5.54 -8.40
CA HIS A 301 7.82 4.85 -9.22
C HIS A 301 7.04 3.87 -8.34
N GLU A 302 5.85 3.51 -8.78
CA GLU A 302 5.07 2.46 -8.14
C GLU A 302 4.94 1.25 -9.08
N ILE A 303 4.90 0.05 -8.51
CA ILE A 303 4.29 -1.11 -9.19
C ILE A 303 2.98 -1.32 -8.48
N THR A 304 1.85 -1.32 -9.19
CA THR A 304 0.51 -1.44 -8.59
C THR A 304 -0.42 -2.23 -9.51
N PHE A 305 -1.62 -2.55 -9.05
CA PHE A 305 -2.67 -3.07 -9.91
C PHE A 305 -3.32 -1.99 -10.78
N ALA A 306 -3.76 -2.38 -11.98
CA ALA A 306 -4.36 -1.49 -12.96
C ALA A 306 -5.62 -0.80 -12.42
N PHE A 307 -6.43 -1.50 -11.61
CA PHE A 307 -7.62 -0.89 -10.98
C PHE A 307 -7.25 0.22 -9.99
N VAL A 308 -6.13 0.08 -9.27
CA VAL A 308 -5.64 1.09 -8.32
C VAL A 308 -5.20 2.33 -9.09
N PHE A 309 -4.40 2.15 -10.14
CA PHE A 309 -3.99 3.26 -11.00
C PHE A 309 -5.21 3.98 -11.58
N HIS A 310 -6.19 3.23 -12.10
CA HIS A 310 -7.45 3.78 -12.61
C HIS A 310 -8.24 4.56 -11.55
N ALA A 311 -8.38 4.02 -10.35
CA ALA A 311 -9.14 4.64 -9.27
C ALA A 311 -8.50 5.94 -8.74
N PHE A 312 -7.18 5.99 -8.67
CA PHE A 312 -6.45 7.14 -8.13
C PHE A 312 -5.96 8.13 -9.19
N ARG A 313 -5.90 7.72 -10.46
CA ARG A 313 -5.49 8.53 -11.62
C ARG A 313 -6.47 8.29 -12.78
N PRO A 314 -7.72 8.74 -12.67
CA PRO A 314 -8.75 8.47 -13.69
C PRO A 314 -8.40 9.03 -15.08
N ASP A 315 -7.60 10.10 -15.14
CA ASP A 315 -7.10 10.69 -16.40
C ASP A 315 -5.72 10.16 -16.84
N GLY A 316 -5.17 9.22 -16.05
CA GLY A 316 -3.86 8.62 -16.29
C GLY A 316 -3.85 7.75 -17.55
N LYS A 317 -2.68 7.67 -18.21
CA LYS A 317 -2.53 6.94 -19.47
C LYS A 317 -1.73 5.67 -19.29
N ILE A 318 -2.24 4.56 -19.83
CA ILE A 318 -1.55 3.27 -19.83
C ILE A 318 -0.95 2.99 -21.21
N VAL A 319 0.33 2.59 -21.22
CA VAL A 319 1.05 2.08 -22.39
C VAL A 319 0.98 0.55 -22.39
N TYR A 320 0.58 -0.03 -23.52
CA TYR A 320 0.27 -1.47 -23.71
C TYR A 320 1.29 -2.22 -24.58
#